data_AF-N1V4C2-F1
#
_entry.id   AF-N1V4C2-F1
#
_cell.length_a   1.000
_cell.length_b   1.000
_cell.length_c   1.000
_cell.angle_alpha   90.00
_cell.angle_beta   90.00
_cell.angle_gamma   90.00
#
_symmetry.space_group_name_H-M   'P 1'
#
loop_
_entity.id
_entity.type
_entity.pdbx_description
1 polymer ?
#
loop_
_entity_poly.entity_id
_entity_poly.type
_entity_poly.pdbx_seq_one_letter_code
_entity_poly.pdbx_strand_id
1 'polypeptide(L)'
;MVHKVKAVVAKEKNAPVSIETILVPEPGPGEALVDILTCGVCHTDLHYKQGGIGDDFPYLLGHEATGTVSAIGEGVTEISVGDRVILNWRAVCGQCRACAKGQPKYCFNTHNATQKMTLEDGTELSPALGIGAFAEKTLVAAGQCTKVDEDADPAAVGLLGCGVMAGIGAAINTGDVQRGESVAVIGCGGVGIAAIAGAKLAGATTIIAVDIDDNKIEMAKQLG
;
A
#
# COMPACT_ATOMS: atom_id res chain seq x y z
N MET A 1 0.08 -25.08 8.53
CA MET A 1 -1.13 -24.74 9.31
C MET A 1 -1.92 -23.70 8.50
N VAL A 2 -3.16 -23.39 8.82
CA VAL A 2 -3.95 -22.37 8.10
C VAL A 2 -4.75 -21.55 9.10
N HIS A 3 -4.71 -20.22 8.96
CA HIS A 3 -5.45 -19.29 9.80
C HIS A 3 -6.81 -18.99 9.19
N LYS A 4 -7.85 -18.99 10.02
CA LYS A 4 -9.17 -18.50 9.65
C LYS A 4 -9.34 -17.08 10.19
N VAL A 5 -9.52 -16.11 9.30
CA VAL A 5 -9.64 -14.70 9.68
C VAL A 5 -10.77 -14.02 8.91
N LYS A 6 -11.27 -12.89 9.44
CA LYS A 6 -12.23 -12.03 8.75
C LYS A 6 -11.53 -11.11 7.76
N ALA A 7 -12.14 -10.94 6.59
CA ALA A 7 -11.64 -10.04 5.56
C ALA A 7 -12.76 -9.44 4.70
N VAL A 8 -12.50 -8.29 4.08
CA VAL A 8 -13.40 -7.60 3.15
C VAL A 8 -13.07 -8.06 1.73
N VAL A 9 -14.04 -8.71 1.09
CA VAL A 9 -13.88 -9.28 -0.25
C VAL A 9 -14.84 -8.59 -1.22
N ALA A 10 -14.31 -8.19 -2.39
CA ALA A 10 -15.13 -7.84 -3.55
C ALA A 10 -15.31 -9.09 -4.40
N LYS A 11 -16.49 -9.71 -4.34
CA LYS A 11 -16.76 -10.97 -5.05
C LYS A 11 -16.99 -10.79 -6.55
N GLU A 12 -17.57 -9.67 -6.95
CA GLU A 12 -17.93 -9.38 -8.33
C GLU A 12 -17.79 -7.89 -8.63
N LYS A 13 -17.62 -7.56 -9.91
CA LYS A 13 -17.52 -6.18 -10.38
C LYS A 13 -18.74 -5.37 -9.96
N ASN A 14 -18.48 -4.22 -9.34
CA ASN A 14 -19.47 -3.25 -8.86
C ASN A 14 -20.41 -3.73 -7.73
N ALA A 15 -20.41 -5.01 -7.36
CA ALA A 15 -21.19 -5.51 -6.24
C ALA A 15 -20.71 -4.89 -4.90
N PRO A 16 -21.58 -4.73 -3.89
CA PRO A 16 -21.14 -4.41 -2.54
C PRO A 16 -20.09 -5.40 -2.05
N VAL A 17 -19.11 -4.92 -1.30
CA VAL A 17 -18.14 -5.79 -0.62
C VAL A 17 -18.83 -6.52 0.54
N SER A 18 -18.32 -7.69 0.90
CA SER A 18 -18.80 -8.46 2.04
C SER A 18 -17.66 -8.86 2.98
N ILE A 19 -18.00 -9.05 4.26
CA ILE A 19 -17.06 -9.61 5.24
C ILE A 19 -17.15 -11.13 5.15
N GLU A 20 -16.09 -11.76 4.70
CA GLU A 20 -15.97 -13.21 4.55
C GLU A 20 -14.99 -13.77 5.58
N THR A 21 -15.09 -15.07 5.84
CA THR A 21 -14.00 -15.81 6.47
C THR A 21 -13.06 -16.27 5.36
N ILE A 22 -11.77 -15.96 5.47
CA ILE A 22 -10.74 -16.41 4.53
C ILE A 22 -9.75 -17.34 5.22
N LEU A 23 -9.08 -18.15 4.42
CA LEU A 23 -7.99 -19.04 4.81
C LEU A 23 -6.66 -18.41 4.40
N VAL A 24 -5.81 -18.12 5.39
CA VAL A 24 -4.46 -17.58 5.17
C VAL A 24 -3.45 -18.65 5.57
N PRO A 25 -2.63 -19.17 4.65
CA PRO A 25 -1.67 -20.21 4.98
C PRO A 25 -0.47 -19.65 5.76
N GLU A 26 0.29 -20.55 6.39
CA GLU A 26 1.64 -20.23 6.89
C GLU A 26 2.54 -19.73 5.75
N PRO A 27 3.53 -18.87 6.03
CA PRO A 27 4.42 -18.34 5.02
C PRO A 27 5.38 -19.40 4.46
N GLY A 28 5.52 -19.41 3.14
CA GLY A 28 6.50 -20.21 2.41
C GLY A 28 7.85 -19.50 2.33
N PRO A 29 8.87 -20.09 1.69
CA PRO A 29 10.19 -19.48 1.55
C PRO A 29 10.11 -18.05 1.00
N GLY A 30 10.74 -17.09 1.68
CA GLY A 30 10.74 -15.67 1.31
C GLY A 30 9.43 -14.92 1.57
N GLU A 31 8.44 -15.52 2.24
CA GLU A 31 7.15 -14.89 2.58
C GLU A 31 7.09 -14.50 4.06
N ALA A 32 6.18 -13.58 4.37
CA ALA A 32 5.90 -13.15 5.73
C ALA A 32 4.40 -13.05 5.98
N LEU A 33 4.01 -13.45 7.18
CA LEU A 33 2.64 -13.41 7.65
C LEU A 33 2.48 -12.27 8.65
N VAL A 34 1.56 -11.35 8.37
CA VAL A 34 1.45 -10.07 9.08
C VAL A 34 0.06 -9.94 9.72
N ASP A 35 0.03 -9.72 11.03
CA ASP A 35 -1.18 -9.31 11.77
C ASP A 35 -1.46 -7.84 11.49
N ILE A 36 -2.58 -7.55 10.84
CA ILE A 36 -2.93 -6.18 10.43
C ILE A 36 -3.49 -5.42 11.63
N LEU A 37 -2.96 -4.23 11.85
CA LEU A 37 -3.43 -3.32 12.90
C LEU A 37 -4.32 -2.22 12.34
N THR A 38 -3.91 -1.65 11.21
CA THR A 38 -4.63 -0.57 10.53
C THR A 38 -4.47 -0.75 9.01
N CYS A 39 -5.51 -0.37 8.26
CA CYS A 39 -5.41 -0.23 6.82
C CYS A 39 -6.22 1.00 6.36
N GLY A 40 -5.58 1.87 5.57
CA GLY A 40 -6.22 2.99 4.91
C GLY A 40 -7.11 2.53 3.75
N VAL A 41 -8.13 3.32 3.42
CA VAL A 41 -9.00 3.10 2.26
C VAL A 41 -8.58 4.02 1.13
N CYS A 42 -8.02 3.44 0.08
CA CYS A 42 -7.50 4.19 -1.06
C CYS A 42 -8.41 4.04 -2.28
N HIS A 43 -8.40 5.05 -3.15
CA HIS A 43 -9.20 5.04 -4.38
C HIS A 43 -8.85 3.85 -5.29
N THR A 44 -7.62 3.34 -5.21
CA THR A 44 -7.19 2.13 -5.92
C THR A 44 -8.02 0.91 -5.50
N ASP A 45 -8.39 0.77 -4.22
CA ASP A 45 -9.26 -0.34 -3.77
C ASP A 45 -10.67 -0.23 -4.38
N LEU A 46 -11.17 1.01 -4.53
CA LEU A 46 -12.41 1.27 -5.25
C LEU A 46 -12.31 0.89 -6.73
N HIS A 47 -11.19 1.20 -7.39
CA HIS A 47 -10.96 0.78 -8.78
C HIS A 47 -10.91 -0.74 -8.93
N TYR A 48 -10.32 -1.48 -7.99
CA TYR A 48 -10.41 -2.95 -7.97
C TYR A 48 -11.87 -3.40 -7.89
N LYS A 49 -12.64 -2.89 -6.92
CA LYS A 49 -14.07 -3.21 -6.74
C LYS A 49 -14.90 -2.88 -7.98
N GLN A 50 -14.54 -1.85 -8.73
CA GLN A 50 -15.22 -1.42 -9.96
C GLN A 50 -14.71 -2.12 -11.23
N GLY A 51 -13.68 -2.98 -11.13
CA GLY A 51 -13.06 -3.65 -12.27
C GLY A 51 -12.28 -2.71 -13.19
N GLY A 52 -11.73 -1.61 -12.64
CA GLY A 52 -10.87 -0.66 -13.34
C GLY A 52 -9.39 -1.06 -13.38
N ILE A 53 -8.97 -1.98 -12.50
CA ILE A 53 -7.60 -2.55 -12.52
C ILE A 53 -7.53 -3.84 -13.35
N GLY A 54 -8.56 -4.68 -13.26
CA GLY A 54 -8.67 -5.97 -13.94
C GLY A 54 -9.97 -6.69 -13.57
N ASP A 55 -10.12 -7.94 -13.98
CA ASP A 55 -11.31 -8.78 -13.77
C ASP A 55 -11.06 -10.09 -13.00
N ASP A 56 -9.94 -10.20 -12.28
CA ASP A 56 -9.52 -11.36 -11.46
C ASP A 56 -10.32 -11.55 -10.15
N PHE A 57 -11.62 -11.23 -10.15
CA PHE A 57 -12.48 -11.42 -8.99
C PHE A 57 -12.50 -12.89 -8.54
N PRO A 58 -12.58 -13.20 -7.23
CA PRO A 58 -12.80 -12.26 -6.12
C PRO A 58 -11.53 -11.53 -5.66
N TYR A 59 -11.62 -10.22 -5.43
CA TYR A 59 -10.52 -9.44 -4.89
C TYR A 59 -10.55 -9.36 -3.36
N LEU A 60 -9.40 -9.60 -2.74
CA LEU A 60 -9.13 -9.24 -1.36
C LEU A 60 -8.55 -7.81 -1.35
N LEU A 61 -9.32 -6.84 -0.84
CA LEU A 61 -8.97 -5.42 -0.95
C LEU A 61 -7.96 -4.97 0.14
N GLY A 62 -7.43 -3.75 0.01
CA GLY A 62 -6.57 -3.10 0.99
C GLY A 62 -5.07 -3.24 0.67
N HIS A 63 -4.35 -2.13 0.72
CA HIS A 63 -2.90 -2.07 0.42
C HIS A 63 -2.13 -0.96 1.15
N GLU A 64 -2.79 -0.17 2.00
CA GLU A 64 -2.17 0.89 2.81
C GLU A 64 -2.18 0.49 4.28
N ALA A 65 -1.34 -0.47 4.66
CA ALA A 65 -1.47 -1.14 5.95
C ALA A 65 -0.22 -1.08 6.81
N THR A 66 -0.48 -1.07 8.12
CA THR A 66 0.51 -1.31 9.16
C THR A 66 0.14 -2.57 9.91
N GLY A 67 1.14 -3.38 10.25
CA GLY A 67 0.92 -4.62 10.99
C GLY A 67 2.16 -5.07 11.75
N THR A 68 2.03 -6.20 12.44
CA THR A 68 3.12 -6.86 13.16
C THR A 68 3.44 -8.18 12.48
N VAL A 69 4.73 -8.44 12.22
CA VAL A 69 5.17 -9.71 11.63
C VAL A 69 4.93 -10.82 12.64
N SER A 70 4.13 -11.81 12.26
CA SER A 70 3.69 -12.90 13.15
C SER A 70 4.38 -14.23 12.84
N ALA A 71 4.77 -14.44 11.59
CA ALA A 71 5.59 -15.56 11.15
C ALA A 71 6.39 -15.16 9.90
N ILE A 72 7.52 -15.82 9.68
CA ILE A 72 8.37 -15.66 8.48
C ILE A 72 8.69 -17.04 7.91
N GLY A 73 8.79 -17.12 6.60
CA GLY A 73 9.22 -18.32 5.91
C GLY A 73 10.74 -18.49 5.85
N GLU A 74 11.17 -19.61 5.29
CA GLU A 74 12.59 -19.93 5.11
C GLU A 74 13.31 -18.85 4.28
N GLY A 75 14.52 -18.48 4.68
CA GLY A 75 15.39 -17.56 3.94
C GLY A 75 15.10 -16.08 4.13
N VAL A 76 14.07 -15.70 4.89
CA VAL A 76 13.79 -14.31 5.27
C VAL A 76 14.81 -13.83 6.30
N THR A 77 15.44 -12.68 6.06
CA THR A 77 16.51 -12.13 6.93
C THR A 77 16.37 -10.63 7.22
N GLU A 78 15.55 -9.94 6.43
CA GLU A 78 15.35 -8.49 6.44
C GLU A 78 14.35 -8.01 7.50
N ILE A 79 13.51 -8.91 8.00
CA ILE A 79 12.51 -8.69 9.05
C ILE A 79 12.47 -9.88 10.02
N SER A 80 11.96 -9.66 11.22
CA SER A 80 11.81 -10.65 12.28
C SER A 80 10.39 -10.71 12.81
N VAL A 81 9.99 -11.84 13.37
CA VAL A 81 8.73 -11.95 14.12
C VAL A 81 8.73 -10.93 15.27
N GLY A 82 7.63 -10.18 15.40
CA GLY A 82 7.47 -9.07 16.32
C GLY A 82 7.71 -7.70 15.71
N ASP A 83 8.37 -7.60 14.54
CA ASP A 83 8.62 -6.30 13.91
C ASP A 83 7.32 -5.59 13.52
N ARG A 84 7.24 -4.29 13.85
CA ARG A 84 6.25 -3.37 13.31
C ARG A 84 6.62 -3.01 11.87
N VAL A 85 5.71 -3.24 10.93
CA VAL A 85 5.96 -3.02 9.50
C VAL A 85 4.83 -2.25 8.84
N ILE A 86 5.16 -1.47 7.82
CA ILE A 86 4.22 -1.05 6.79
C ILE A 86 4.33 -1.98 5.58
N LEU A 87 3.25 -2.14 4.84
CA LEU A 87 3.21 -2.98 3.64
C LEU A 87 3.33 -2.12 2.38
N ASN A 88 4.31 -2.45 1.54
CA ASN A 88 4.53 -1.82 0.25
C ASN A 88 4.10 -2.77 -0.87
N TRP A 89 3.41 -2.24 -1.87
CA TRP A 89 2.97 -3.03 -3.02
C TRP A 89 4.11 -3.54 -3.92
N ARG A 90 5.35 -3.13 -3.65
CA ARG A 90 6.55 -3.65 -4.32
C ARG A 90 7.52 -4.23 -3.31
N ALA A 91 7.97 -5.45 -3.57
CA ALA A 91 9.17 -6.02 -2.98
C ALA A 91 10.39 -5.61 -3.82
N VAL A 92 11.15 -4.64 -3.34
CA VAL A 92 12.36 -4.18 -4.06
C VAL A 92 13.45 -5.25 -3.94
N CYS A 93 13.79 -5.92 -5.04
CA CYS A 93 14.72 -7.06 -5.00
C CYS A 93 16.19 -6.71 -4.70
N GLY A 94 16.60 -5.43 -4.75
CA GLY A 94 17.97 -4.99 -4.49
C GLY A 94 19.01 -5.35 -5.57
N GLN A 95 18.73 -6.33 -6.44
CA GLN A 95 19.73 -6.95 -7.33
C GLN A 95 19.51 -6.73 -8.84
N CYS A 96 18.29 -6.40 -9.26
CA CYS A 96 18.01 -6.17 -10.69
C CYS A 96 18.73 -4.91 -11.22
N ARG A 97 18.84 -4.77 -12.55
CA ARG A 97 19.52 -3.63 -13.20
C ARG A 97 19.05 -2.26 -12.69
N ALA A 98 17.76 -2.10 -12.40
CA ALA A 98 17.23 -0.84 -11.86
C ALA A 98 17.69 -0.62 -10.41
N CYS A 99 17.63 -1.64 -9.56
CA CYS A 99 18.10 -1.57 -8.18
C CYS A 99 19.61 -1.30 -8.12
N ALA A 100 20.41 -1.98 -8.95
CA ALA A 100 21.86 -1.78 -9.03
C ALA A 100 22.26 -0.35 -9.47
N LYS A 101 21.37 0.38 -10.16
CA LYS A 101 21.54 1.79 -10.52
C LYS A 101 21.03 2.78 -9.46
N GLY A 102 20.61 2.31 -8.29
CA GLY A 102 19.99 3.15 -7.26
C GLY A 102 18.59 3.63 -7.66
N GLN A 103 17.88 2.88 -8.51
CA GLN A 103 16.54 3.21 -8.99
C GLN A 103 15.50 2.17 -8.53
N PRO A 104 15.28 1.98 -7.21
CA PRO A 104 14.42 0.92 -6.67
C PRO A 104 12.96 1.05 -7.09
N LYS A 105 12.46 2.28 -7.31
CA LYS A 105 11.13 2.57 -7.87
C LYS A 105 10.84 1.91 -9.23
N TYR A 106 11.89 1.56 -9.99
CA TYR A 106 11.79 0.86 -11.28
C TYR A 106 12.21 -0.61 -11.18
N CYS A 107 12.17 -1.20 -9.98
CA CYS A 107 12.37 -2.63 -9.80
C CYS A 107 11.39 -3.40 -10.71
N PHE A 108 11.93 -4.25 -11.58
CA PHE A 108 11.16 -5.08 -12.49
C PHE A 108 11.19 -6.57 -12.11
N ASN A 109 11.83 -6.90 -10.98
CA ASN A 109 11.81 -8.22 -10.38
C ASN A 109 11.19 -8.14 -8.98
N THR A 110 10.02 -7.51 -8.89
CA THR A 110 9.23 -7.45 -7.64
C THR A 110 8.40 -8.71 -7.51
N HIS A 111 8.20 -9.16 -6.27
CA HIS A 111 7.50 -10.40 -5.96
C HIS A 111 6.34 -10.13 -4.99
N ASN A 112 5.31 -10.97 -5.09
CA ASN A 112 4.24 -11.11 -4.11
C ASN A 112 4.34 -12.50 -3.48
N ALA A 113 3.54 -12.77 -2.45
CA ALA A 113 3.39 -14.14 -1.94
C ALA A 113 2.98 -15.10 -3.08
N THR A 114 3.65 -16.24 -3.12
CA THR A 114 3.39 -17.37 -4.01
C THR A 114 2.21 -18.20 -3.50
N GLN A 115 2.10 -18.38 -2.19
CA GLN A 115 0.98 -19.06 -1.58
C GLN A 115 -0.31 -18.24 -1.69
N LYS A 116 -1.43 -18.94 -1.83
CA LYS A 116 -2.74 -18.34 -2.09
C LYS A 116 -3.56 -18.26 -0.82
N MET A 117 -4.13 -17.07 -0.59
CA MET A 117 -5.24 -16.91 0.36
C MET A 117 -6.53 -17.29 -0.36
N THR A 118 -7.44 -17.98 0.33
CA THR A 118 -8.66 -18.51 -0.30
C THR A 118 -9.89 -18.21 0.55
N LEU A 119 -11.08 -18.31 -0.04
CA LEU A 119 -12.32 -18.52 0.71
C LEU A 119 -12.34 -19.92 1.33
N GLU A 120 -13.29 -20.18 2.23
CA GLU A 120 -13.44 -21.49 2.88
C GLU A 120 -13.79 -22.63 1.90
N ASP A 121 -14.36 -22.31 0.73
CA ASP A 121 -14.65 -23.27 -0.34
C ASP A 121 -13.44 -23.56 -1.25
N GLY A 122 -12.28 -22.93 -0.98
CA GLY A 122 -11.06 -23.08 -1.76
C GLY A 122 -10.92 -22.11 -2.93
N THR A 123 -11.89 -21.22 -3.16
CA THR A 123 -11.78 -20.18 -4.19
C THR A 123 -10.60 -19.26 -3.89
N GLU A 124 -9.63 -19.17 -4.80
CA GLU A 124 -8.48 -18.28 -4.66
C GLU A 124 -8.91 -16.81 -4.67
N LEU A 125 -8.31 -16.02 -3.78
CA LEU A 125 -8.49 -14.57 -3.74
C LEU A 125 -7.34 -13.89 -4.49
N SER A 126 -7.67 -12.84 -5.24
CA SER A 126 -6.70 -11.94 -5.85
C SER A 126 -6.41 -10.77 -4.89
N PRO A 127 -5.23 -10.70 -4.24
CA PRO A 127 -4.96 -9.63 -3.29
C PRO A 127 -4.68 -8.33 -4.04
N ALA A 128 -5.34 -7.24 -3.65
CA ALA A 128 -5.11 -5.92 -4.17
C ALA A 128 -3.63 -5.58 -4.01
N LEU A 129 -2.96 -5.30 -5.13
CA LEU A 129 -1.53 -5.04 -5.19
C LEU A 129 -0.64 -6.09 -4.51
N GLY A 130 -1.10 -7.35 -4.45
CA GLY A 130 -0.37 -8.43 -3.79
C GLY A 130 -0.36 -8.35 -2.27
N ILE A 131 -1.17 -7.46 -1.67
CA ILE A 131 -1.24 -7.24 -0.22
C ILE A 131 -2.56 -7.74 0.35
N GLY A 132 -3.70 -7.21 -0.08
CA GLY A 132 -5.00 -7.62 0.46
C GLY A 132 -5.16 -7.46 1.98
N ALA A 133 -4.92 -6.26 2.50
CA ALA A 133 -4.86 -5.97 3.94
C ALA A 133 -6.18 -5.50 4.58
N PHE A 134 -7.31 -5.51 3.88
CA PHE A 134 -8.61 -5.47 4.55
C PHE A 134 -8.95 -6.84 5.15
N ALA A 135 -8.03 -7.38 5.94
CA ALA A 135 -8.10 -8.66 6.62
C ALA A 135 -7.43 -8.52 7.99
N GLU A 136 -7.81 -9.35 8.97
CA GLU A 136 -7.13 -9.34 10.28
C GLU A 136 -5.66 -9.80 10.17
N LYS A 137 -5.35 -10.60 9.14
CA LYS A 137 -4.02 -11.12 8.85
C LYS A 137 -3.86 -11.26 7.34
N THR A 138 -2.68 -10.96 6.82
CA THR A 138 -2.36 -11.14 5.40
C THR A 138 -1.01 -11.80 5.19
N LEU A 139 -0.84 -12.40 4.02
CA LEU A 139 0.39 -13.05 3.56
C LEU A 139 0.99 -12.27 2.40
N VAL A 140 2.26 -11.91 2.52
CA VAL A 140 3.00 -11.10 1.54
C VAL A 140 4.38 -11.70 1.27
N ALA A 141 5.04 -11.28 0.19
CA ALA A 141 6.48 -11.49 0.09
C ALA A 141 7.17 -10.67 1.18
N ALA A 142 8.18 -11.23 1.86
CA ALA A 142 8.83 -10.56 3.00
C ALA A 142 9.44 -9.20 2.62
N GLY A 143 9.93 -9.06 1.39
CA GLY A 143 10.42 -7.79 0.85
C GLY A 143 9.36 -6.70 0.65
N GLN A 144 8.07 -6.99 0.81
CA GLN A 144 6.99 -5.99 0.87
C GLN A 144 6.90 -5.33 2.25
N CYS A 145 7.48 -5.93 3.28
CA CYS A 145 7.48 -5.39 4.63
C CYS A 145 8.63 -4.40 4.82
N THR A 146 8.31 -3.14 5.12
CA THR A 146 9.29 -2.16 5.60
C THR A 146 9.11 -1.98 7.09
N LYS A 147 10.14 -2.31 7.87
CA LYS A 147 10.17 -2.06 9.31
C LYS A 147 10.03 -0.56 9.60
N VAL A 148 9.19 -0.23 10.57
CA VAL A 148 8.99 1.12 11.09
C VAL A 148 9.12 1.11 12.61
N ASP A 149 9.21 2.30 13.20
CA ASP A 149 9.26 2.47 14.64
C ASP A 149 7.97 1.96 15.31
N GLU A 150 8.10 1.28 16.45
CA GLU A 150 6.97 0.78 17.22
C GLU A 150 6.17 1.90 17.89
N ASP A 151 6.84 3.03 18.19
CA ASP A 151 6.24 4.19 18.84
C ASP A 151 5.45 5.08 17.86
N ALA A 152 5.55 4.83 16.55
CA ALA A 152 4.83 5.59 15.55
C ALA A 152 3.34 5.20 15.51
N ASP A 153 2.45 6.19 15.31
CA ASP A 153 1.02 5.93 15.16
C ASP A 153 0.77 5.00 13.96
N PRO A 154 0.26 3.77 14.16
CA PRO A 154 0.07 2.80 13.10
C PRO A 154 -0.89 3.28 12.01
N ALA A 155 -1.90 4.08 12.36
CA ALA A 155 -2.84 4.62 11.38
C ALA A 155 -2.14 5.62 10.44
N ALA A 156 -1.25 6.45 10.99
CA ALA A 156 -0.52 7.44 10.22
C ALA A 156 0.55 6.81 9.32
N VAL A 157 1.38 5.91 9.86
CA VAL A 157 2.48 5.33 9.06
C VAL A 157 2.01 4.37 7.99
N GLY A 158 0.84 3.74 8.13
CA GLY A 158 0.27 2.85 7.11
C GLY A 158 0.02 3.56 5.78
N LEU A 159 -0.27 4.86 5.81
CA LEU A 159 -0.47 5.71 4.64
C LEU A 159 0.81 5.90 3.82
N LEU A 160 1.99 5.61 4.39
CA LEU A 160 3.26 5.61 3.66
C LEU A 160 3.34 4.46 2.67
N GLY A 161 2.60 3.36 2.85
CA GLY A 161 2.61 2.21 1.92
C GLY A 161 2.07 2.52 0.53
N CYS A 162 1.30 3.60 0.37
CA CYS A 162 0.85 4.10 -0.93
C CYS A 162 0.68 5.63 -0.95
N GLY A 163 -0.48 6.15 -0.50
CA GLY A 163 -0.94 7.50 -0.85
C GLY A 163 0.02 8.63 -0.50
N VAL A 164 0.55 8.65 0.72
CA VAL A 164 1.43 9.72 1.19
C VAL A 164 2.79 9.67 0.48
N MET A 165 3.38 8.47 0.39
CA MET A 165 4.65 8.29 -0.31
C MET A 165 4.52 8.63 -1.80
N ALA A 166 3.41 8.22 -2.44
CA ALA A 166 3.15 8.51 -3.84
C ALA A 166 3.05 10.02 -4.09
N GLY A 167 2.31 10.76 -3.26
CA GLY A 167 2.15 12.21 -3.41
C GLY A 167 3.45 12.97 -3.18
N ILE A 168 4.09 12.75 -2.03
CA ILE A 168 5.37 13.42 -1.68
C ILE A 168 6.42 13.09 -2.73
N GLY A 169 6.55 11.81 -3.10
CA GLY A 169 7.51 11.35 -4.10
C GLY A 169 7.21 11.90 -5.50
N ALA A 170 5.94 12.09 -5.87
CA ALA A 170 5.58 12.72 -7.14
C ALA A 170 6.09 14.16 -7.22
N ALA A 171 5.98 14.95 -6.14
CA ALA A 171 6.49 16.31 -6.13
C ALA A 171 8.02 16.36 -6.08
N ILE A 172 8.64 15.65 -5.13
CA ILE A 172 10.08 15.78 -4.86
C ILE A 172 10.93 15.01 -5.87
N ASN A 173 10.55 13.78 -6.23
CA ASN A 173 11.43 12.90 -7.02
C ASN A 173 11.10 12.87 -8.51
N THR A 174 9.81 12.97 -8.87
CA THR A 174 9.36 12.88 -10.27
C THR A 174 9.20 14.26 -10.89
N GLY A 175 8.52 15.15 -10.19
CA GLY A 175 8.39 16.55 -10.57
C GLY A 175 9.68 17.34 -10.38
N ASP A 176 10.59 16.83 -9.51
CA ASP A 176 11.87 17.45 -9.18
C ASP A 176 11.70 18.95 -8.87
N VAL A 177 10.68 19.27 -8.07
CA VAL A 177 10.34 20.65 -7.74
C VAL A 177 11.53 21.34 -7.09
N GLN A 178 11.91 22.50 -7.63
CA GLN A 178 13.02 23.30 -7.12
C GLN A 178 12.51 24.46 -6.26
N ARG A 179 13.39 24.94 -5.39
CA ARG A 179 13.11 26.09 -4.53
C ARG A 179 12.76 27.33 -5.36
N GLY A 180 11.65 27.98 -5.03
CA GLY A 180 11.19 29.17 -5.74
C GLY A 180 10.28 28.89 -6.93
N GLU A 181 10.07 27.62 -7.29
CA GLU A 181 9.16 27.27 -8.37
C GLU A 181 7.69 27.38 -7.94
N SER A 182 6.82 27.41 -8.96
CA SER A 182 5.37 27.36 -8.79
C SER A 182 4.84 26.01 -9.29
N VAL A 183 3.96 25.39 -8.51
CA VAL A 183 3.43 24.04 -8.77
C VAL A 183 1.91 24.09 -8.83
N ALA A 184 1.31 23.39 -9.79
CA ALA A 184 -0.14 23.16 -9.82
C ALA A 184 -0.42 21.69 -9.48
N VAL A 185 -1.31 21.45 -8.52
CA VAL A 185 -1.75 20.10 -8.12
C VAL A 185 -3.22 19.94 -8.48
N ILE A 186 -3.50 19.03 -9.41
CA ILE A 186 -4.84 18.76 -9.92
C ILE A 186 -5.42 17.54 -9.20
N GLY A 187 -6.43 17.77 -8.38
CA GLY A 187 -7.04 16.82 -7.46
C GLY A 187 -6.44 16.93 -6.06
N CYS A 188 -7.28 17.20 -5.07
CA CYS A 188 -6.93 17.39 -3.65
C CYS A 188 -7.43 16.23 -2.78
N GLY A 189 -7.35 14.99 -3.29
CA GLY A 189 -7.51 13.77 -2.49
C GLY A 189 -6.23 13.42 -1.72
N GLY A 190 -6.18 12.25 -1.07
CA GLY A 190 -5.04 11.83 -0.23
C GLY A 190 -3.66 11.95 -0.89
N VAL A 191 -3.52 11.47 -2.14
CA VAL A 191 -2.27 11.60 -2.91
C VAL A 191 -1.98 13.07 -3.28
N GLY A 192 -3.01 13.82 -3.65
CA GLY A 192 -2.88 15.22 -4.06
C GLY A 192 -2.42 16.12 -2.92
N ILE A 193 -3.03 16.01 -1.74
CA ILE A 193 -2.61 16.78 -0.57
C ILE A 193 -1.19 16.39 -0.10
N ALA A 194 -0.80 15.13 -0.27
CA ALA A 194 0.58 14.70 -0.03
C ALA A 194 1.56 15.30 -1.05
N ALA A 195 1.15 15.47 -2.31
CA ALA A 195 1.96 16.18 -3.31
C ALA A 195 2.10 17.68 -3.01
N ILE A 196 1.04 18.32 -2.50
CA ILE A 196 1.10 19.71 -2.00
C ILE A 196 2.12 19.83 -0.86
N ALA A 197 2.02 18.95 0.15
CA ALA A 197 2.99 18.91 1.23
C ALA A 197 4.42 18.66 0.71
N GLY A 198 4.59 17.75 -0.25
CA GLY A 198 5.86 17.48 -0.91
C GLY A 198 6.44 18.69 -1.65
N ALA A 199 5.61 19.42 -2.39
CA ALA A 199 6.02 20.64 -3.10
C ALA A 199 6.45 21.75 -2.13
N LYS A 200 5.74 21.91 -1.00
CA LYS A 200 6.14 22.82 0.07
C LYS A 200 7.48 22.44 0.67
N LEU A 201 7.70 21.14 0.95
CA LEU A 201 8.96 20.62 1.47
C LEU A 201 10.12 20.84 0.49
N ALA A 202 9.86 20.76 -0.82
CA ALA A 202 10.83 21.06 -1.88
C ALA A 202 11.17 22.57 -2.02
N GLY A 203 10.37 23.44 -1.37
CA GLY A 203 10.60 24.88 -1.35
C GLY A 203 9.89 25.66 -2.46
N ALA A 204 8.83 25.11 -3.04
CA ALA A 204 7.94 25.87 -3.92
C ALA A 204 7.39 27.11 -3.19
N THR A 205 7.32 28.25 -3.89
CA THR A 205 6.79 29.50 -3.31
C THR A 205 5.31 29.70 -3.60
N THR A 206 4.80 29.03 -4.63
CA THR A 206 3.40 29.12 -5.06
C THR A 206 2.88 27.72 -5.34
N ILE A 207 1.84 27.30 -4.64
CA ILE A 207 1.17 26.02 -4.88
C ILE A 207 -0.30 26.28 -5.21
N ILE A 208 -0.70 25.90 -6.42
CA ILE A 208 -2.05 26.10 -6.93
C ILE A 208 -2.79 24.76 -6.81
N ALA A 209 -3.60 24.65 -5.76
CA ALA A 209 -4.50 23.52 -5.56
C ALA A 209 -5.74 23.66 -6.47
N VAL A 210 -6.04 22.63 -7.26
CA VAL A 210 -7.20 22.59 -8.15
C VAL A 210 -8.06 21.38 -7.80
N ASP A 211 -9.27 21.61 -7.30
CA ASP A 211 -10.29 20.58 -7.09
C ASP A 211 -11.68 21.17 -7.40
N ILE A 212 -12.67 20.31 -7.63
CA ILE A 212 -14.06 20.72 -7.81
C ILE A 212 -14.81 20.88 -6.49
N ASP A 213 -14.23 20.38 -5.39
CA ASP A 213 -14.80 20.42 -4.05
C ASP A 213 -14.05 21.43 -3.17
N ASP A 214 -14.73 22.52 -2.82
CA ASP A 214 -14.18 23.61 -2.01
C ASP A 214 -13.66 23.12 -0.64
N ASN A 215 -14.27 22.10 -0.05
CA ASN A 215 -13.82 21.57 1.25
C ASN A 215 -12.42 20.95 1.15
N LYS A 216 -12.10 20.32 0.03
CA LYS A 216 -10.76 19.75 -0.22
C LYS A 216 -9.73 20.84 -0.45
N ILE A 217 -10.13 21.94 -1.09
CA ILE A 217 -9.27 23.11 -1.27
C ILE A 217 -8.94 23.74 0.09
N GLU A 218 -9.91 23.87 0.98
CA GLU A 218 -9.66 24.40 2.34
C GLU A 218 -8.72 23.51 3.16
N MET A 219 -8.84 22.18 3.04
CA MET A 219 -7.88 21.26 3.65
C MET A 219 -6.48 21.39 3.02
N ALA A 220 -6.40 21.48 1.69
CA ALA A 220 -5.14 21.60 0.95
C ALA A 220 -4.31 22.81 1.41
N LYS A 221 -4.96 23.97 1.66
CA LYS A 221 -4.31 25.20 2.17
C LYS A 221 -3.61 25.02 3.52
N GLN A 222 -4.02 24.05 4.33
CA GLN A 222 -3.38 23.80 5.63
C GLN A 222 -2.03 23.09 5.46
N LEU A 223 -1.78 22.48 4.30
CA LEU A 223 -0.62 21.63 4.03
C LEU A 223 0.42 22.28 3.09
N GLY A 224 0.11 23.43 2.49
CA GLY A 224 0.98 24.21 1.59
C GLY A 224 0.20 25.21 0.77
#